data_AF-A0A9D5VVU9-F1
#
_entry.id   AF-A0A9D5VVU9-F1
#
_cell.length_a   1.000
_cell.length_b   1.000
_cell.length_c   1.000
_cell.angle_alpha   90.00
_cell.angle_beta   90.00
_cell.angle_gamma   90.00
#
_symmetry.space_group_name_H-M   'P 1'
#
loop_
_entity.id
_entity.type
_entity.pdbx_description
1 polymer ?
#
loop_
_entity_poly.entity_id
_entity_poly.type
_entity_poly.pdbx_seq_one_letter_code
_entity_poly.pdbx_strand_id
1 'polypeptide(L)'
;MSHKTLIGLKHLIETVEDSNATLAIIVMGHPKLGNDLRNPSMEEIGARAKVFNLNGIGNYKRQYIEWILDKCSNPDVKPYDIITKEAIELLSERLITPLQIAHYLTQALAKGYEAGLKPIDNDIIEMVLSPDINAIGPKLARQGYNIPVLCEYLNANCSDVRSYIQGKLSSNKTEDFNKEIQKIGLL
;
A
#
# COMPACT_ATOMS: atom_id res chain seq x y z
N MET A 1 5.90 7.05 -10.88
CA MET A 1 6.95 7.86 -11.52
C MET A 1 6.71 7.82 -13.03
N SER A 2 6.96 8.90 -13.76
CA SER A 2 6.59 8.96 -15.18
C SER A 2 7.62 8.25 -16.06
N HIS A 3 7.17 7.75 -17.22
CA HIS A 3 8.04 7.17 -18.24
C HIS A 3 9.15 8.17 -18.67
N LYS A 4 8.79 9.45 -18.81
CA LYS A 4 9.74 10.55 -19.11
C LYS A 4 10.83 10.70 -18.06
N THR A 5 10.48 10.53 -16.78
CA THR A 5 11.45 10.61 -15.68
C THR A 5 12.48 9.50 -15.81
N LEU A 6 12.05 8.26 -16.07
CA LEU A 6 12.96 7.12 -16.21
C LEU A 6 13.93 7.28 -17.38
N ILE A 7 13.43 7.75 -18.53
CA ILE A 7 14.29 8.09 -19.69
C ILE A 7 15.31 9.17 -19.30
N GLY A 8 14.88 10.22 -18.60
CA GLY A 8 15.79 11.28 -18.14
C GLY A 8 16.88 10.75 -17.22
N LEU A 9 16.55 9.83 -16.30
CA LEU A 9 17.53 9.21 -15.41
C LEU A 9 18.52 8.32 -16.18
N LYS A 10 18.05 7.60 -17.20
CA LYS A 10 18.93 6.82 -18.10
C LYS A 10 19.97 7.74 -18.76
N HIS A 11 19.53 8.83 -19.40
CA HIS A 11 20.45 9.76 -20.06
C HIS A 11 21.44 10.40 -19.08
N LEU A 12 21.02 10.67 -17.85
CA LEU A 12 21.89 11.19 -16.82
C LEU A 12 22.99 10.19 -16.45
N ILE A 13 22.65 8.91 -16.28
CA ILE A 13 23.64 7.85 -16.01
C ILE A 13 24.63 7.75 -17.17
N GLU A 14 24.15 7.71 -18.41
CA GLU A 14 24.98 7.60 -19.61
C GLU A 14 25.95 8.80 -19.74
N THR A 15 25.47 10.01 -19.46
CA THR A 15 26.32 11.21 -19.48
C THR A 15 27.44 11.15 -18.44
N VAL A 16 27.16 10.61 -17.25
CA VAL A 16 28.17 10.48 -16.18
C VAL A 16 29.18 9.37 -16.52
N GLU A 17 28.71 8.26 -17.07
CA GLU A 17 29.58 7.17 -17.54
C GLU A 17 30.54 7.64 -18.65
N ASP A 18 30.07 8.45 -19.60
CA ASP A 18 30.90 9.06 -20.66
C ASP A 18 32.02 9.96 -20.10
N SER A 19 31.79 10.56 -18.93
CA SER A 19 32.79 11.36 -18.21
C SER A 19 33.74 10.55 -17.32
N ASN A 20 33.64 9.21 -17.35
CA ASN A 20 34.41 8.28 -16.52
C ASN A 20 34.22 8.51 -15.00
N ALA A 21 33.02 8.96 -14.60
CA ALA A 21 32.63 9.16 -13.22
C ALA A 21 31.55 8.14 -12.80
N THR A 22 31.23 8.08 -11.50
CA THR A 22 30.26 7.12 -10.96
C THR A 22 29.05 7.84 -10.38
N LEU A 23 27.84 7.45 -10.81
CA LEU A 23 26.57 7.90 -10.25
C LEU A 23 25.74 6.69 -9.81
N ALA A 24 25.22 6.74 -8.59
CA ALA A 24 24.22 5.79 -8.10
C ALA A 24 22.89 6.50 -7.90
N ILE A 25 21.82 5.97 -8.49
CA ILE A 25 20.45 6.49 -8.34
C ILE A 25 19.61 5.48 -7.58
N ILE A 26 19.03 5.91 -6.46
CA ILE A 26 18.05 5.12 -5.70
C ILE A 26 16.68 5.72 -5.95
N VAL A 27 15.78 4.90 -6.48
CA VAL A 27 14.39 5.28 -6.72
C VAL A 27 13.47 4.54 -5.75
N MET A 28 12.58 5.30 -5.10
CA MET A 28 11.53 4.75 -4.25
C MET A 28 10.16 5.18 -4.81
N GLY A 29 9.23 4.25 -4.90
CA GLY A 29 7.91 4.51 -5.46
C GLY A 29 6.92 3.37 -5.25
N HIS A 30 5.73 3.50 -5.83
CA HIS A 30 4.72 2.45 -5.76
C HIS A 30 5.19 1.13 -6.39
N PRO A 31 4.69 -0.02 -5.91
CA PRO A 31 4.98 -1.34 -6.48
C PRO A 31 4.78 -1.42 -8.00
N LYS A 32 3.80 -0.66 -8.55
CA LYS A 32 3.62 -0.46 -9.99
C LYS A 32 4.91 -0.14 -10.75
N LEU A 33 5.86 0.59 -10.17
CA LEU A 33 7.13 0.92 -10.83
C LEU A 33 7.90 -0.34 -11.25
N GLY A 34 7.88 -1.40 -10.41
CA GLY A 34 8.47 -2.68 -10.77
C GLY A 34 7.80 -3.34 -11.97
N ASN A 35 6.48 -3.16 -12.12
CA ASN A 35 5.73 -3.63 -13.28
C ASN A 35 6.02 -2.78 -14.53
N ASP A 36 6.12 -1.46 -14.36
CA ASP A 36 6.47 -0.53 -15.44
C ASP A 36 7.86 -0.85 -16.02
N LEU A 37 8.83 -1.18 -15.17
CA LEU A 37 10.20 -1.56 -15.58
C LEU A 37 10.27 -2.90 -16.32
N ARG A 38 9.25 -3.76 -16.20
CA ARG A 38 9.16 -5.02 -16.96
C ARG A 38 8.46 -4.87 -18.31
N ASN A 39 7.91 -3.69 -18.60
CA ASN A 39 7.26 -3.42 -19.87
C ASN A 39 8.30 -3.43 -21.00
N PRO A 40 8.01 -4.01 -22.19
CA PRO A 40 8.93 -4.00 -23.33
C PRO A 40 9.42 -2.59 -23.71
N SER A 41 8.60 -1.56 -23.57
CA SER A 41 9.01 -0.17 -23.82
C SER A 41 10.09 0.36 -22.86
N MET A 42 10.33 -0.33 -21.74
CA MET A 42 11.31 -0.01 -20.70
C MET A 42 12.42 -1.04 -20.57
N GLU A 43 12.55 -1.97 -21.52
CA GLU A 43 13.46 -3.12 -21.44
C GLU A 43 14.88 -2.71 -21.04
N GLU A 44 15.45 -1.69 -21.69
CA GLU A 44 16.82 -1.24 -21.43
C GLU A 44 17.00 -0.68 -20.00
N ILE A 45 16.06 0.13 -19.54
CA ILE A 45 16.09 0.73 -18.19
C ILE A 45 15.86 -0.36 -17.14
N GLY A 46 14.90 -1.25 -17.39
CA GLY A 46 14.58 -2.39 -16.53
C GLY A 46 15.75 -3.35 -16.38
N ALA A 47 16.48 -3.64 -17.46
CA ALA A 47 17.64 -4.53 -17.45
C ALA A 47 18.82 -3.98 -16.62
N ARG A 48 18.96 -2.65 -16.54
CA ARG A 48 20.00 -1.97 -15.75
C ARG A 48 19.57 -1.70 -14.30
N ALA A 49 18.28 -1.83 -13.97
CA ALA A 49 17.75 -1.54 -12.65
C ALA A 49 17.75 -2.78 -11.74
N LYS A 50 18.21 -2.62 -10.49
CA LYS A 50 17.98 -3.61 -9.43
C LYS A 50 16.73 -3.23 -8.63
N VAL A 51 15.67 -4.01 -8.78
CA VAL A 51 14.39 -3.78 -8.08
C VAL A 51 14.38 -4.54 -6.76
N PHE A 52 14.14 -3.80 -5.67
CA PHE A 52 13.89 -4.36 -4.34
C PHE A 52 12.44 -4.05 -3.93
N ASN A 53 11.68 -5.09 -3.60
CA ASN A 53 10.30 -4.92 -3.16
C ASN A 53 10.26 -4.84 -1.63
N LEU A 54 9.83 -3.69 -1.11
CA LEU A 54 9.47 -3.54 0.29
C LEU A 54 8.06 -4.11 0.48
N ASN A 55 8.00 -5.42 0.66
CA ASN A 55 6.74 -6.08 0.98
C ASN A 55 6.19 -5.52 2.30
N GLY A 56 4.85 -5.50 2.41
CA GLY A 56 4.19 -5.04 3.64
C GLY A 56 4.64 -5.84 4.87
N ILE A 57 4.23 -5.38 6.04
CA ILE A 57 4.69 -5.92 7.33
C ILE A 57 4.30 -7.40 7.58
N GLY A 58 3.45 -7.97 6.72
CA GLY A 58 3.16 -9.40 6.65
C GLY A 58 2.57 -9.95 7.94
N ASN A 59 3.15 -11.03 8.44
CA ASN A 59 2.71 -11.68 9.68
C ASN A 59 3.17 -10.96 10.95
N TYR A 60 3.94 -9.88 10.82
CA TYR A 60 4.46 -9.11 11.96
C TYR A 60 3.56 -7.95 12.39
N LYS A 61 2.32 -7.87 11.88
CA LYS A 61 1.38 -6.77 12.17
C LYS A 61 1.11 -6.59 13.65
N ARG A 62 0.83 -7.70 14.34
CA ARG A 62 0.58 -7.72 15.79
C ARG A 62 1.81 -7.21 16.55
N GLN A 63 2.97 -7.82 16.29
CA GLN A 63 4.23 -7.47 16.93
C GLN A 63 4.60 -6.01 16.68
N TYR A 64 4.28 -5.48 15.49
CA TYR A 64 4.52 -4.08 15.16
C TYR A 64 3.59 -3.13 15.93
N ILE A 65 2.30 -3.48 16.08
CA ILE A 65 1.37 -2.69 16.91
C ILE A 65 1.85 -2.69 18.37
N GLU A 66 2.17 -3.86 18.90
CA GLU A 66 2.70 -4.01 20.27
C GLU A 66 4.00 -3.21 20.46
N TRP A 67 4.91 -3.28 19.49
CA TRP A 67 6.16 -2.52 19.50
C TRP A 67 5.93 -1.00 19.45
N ILE A 68 4.98 -0.51 18.65
CA ILE A 68 4.62 0.92 18.65
C ILE A 68 4.11 1.33 20.03
N LEU A 69 3.17 0.57 20.60
CA LEU A 69 2.59 0.90 21.89
C LEU A 69 3.64 0.92 23.01
N ASP A 70 4.52 -0.07 23.04
CA ASP A 70 5.66 -0.17 23.97
C ASP A 70 6.63 1.02 23.81
N LYS A 71 6.95 1.42 22.58
CA LYS A 71 7.90 2.50 22.32
C LYS A 71 7.31 3.89 22.58
N CYS A 72 5.99 4.00 22.58
CA CYS A 72 5.26 5.25 22.83
C CYS A 72 4.68 5.33 24.25
N SER A 73 4.95 4.36 25.12
CA SER A 73 4.46 4.31 26.50
C SER A 73 5.57 4.51 27.52
N ASN A 74 5.17 4.74 28.78
CA ASN A 74 6.12 4.75 29.90
C ASN A 74 6.65 3.33 30.18
N PRO A 75 7.84 3.17 30.78
CA PRO A 75 8.51 1.87 30.96
C PRO A 75 7.70 0.75 31.64
N ASP A 76 6.70 1.10 32.47
CA ASP A 76 5.88 0.15 33.21
C ASP A 76 4.48 -0.07 32.60
N VAL A 77 4.18 0.58 31.48
CA VAL A 77 2.89 0.47 30.78
C VAL A 77 3.04 -0.54 29.64
N LYS A 78 2.38 -1.69 29.77
CA LYS A 78 2.37 -2.72 28.73
C LYS A 78 1.41 -2.32 27.61
N PRO A 79 1.63 -2.78 26.37
CA PRO A 79 0.70 -2.55 25.26
C PRO A 79 -0.76 -2.91 25.60
N TYR A 80 -0.96 -4.02 26.32
CA TYR A 80 -2.29 -4.51 26.69
C TYR A 80 -2.99 -3.68 27.79
N ASP A 81 -2.25 -2.80 28.48
CA ASP A 81 -2.83 -1.82 29.41
C ASP A 81 -3.42 -0.61 28.68
N ILE A 82 -3.14 -0.47 27.38
CA ILE A 82 -3.58 0.63 26.52
C ILE A 82 -4.71 0.16 25.59
N ILE A 83 -4.51 -0.97 24.92
CA ILE A 83 -5.45 -1.58 23.97
C ILE A 83 -5.55 -3.07 24.29
N THR A 84 -6.76 -3.63 24.37
CA THR A 84 -6.92 -5.06 24.68
C THR A 84 -6.24 -5.93 23.63
N LYS A 85 -5.90 -7.16 24.01
CA LYS A 85 -5.24 -8.10 23.09
C LYS A 85 -6.13 -8.35 21.86
N GLU A 86 -7.42 -8.54 22.09
CA GLU A 86 -8.43 -8.79 21.05
C GLU A 86 -8.53 -7.61 20.06
N ALA A 87 -8.43 -6.37 20.56
CA ALA A 87 -8.44 -5.18 19.72
C ALA A 87 -7.16 -5.05 18.88
N ILE A 88 -6.00 -5.43 19.44
CA ILE A 88 -4.75 -5.53 18.67
C ILE A 88 -4.87 -6.61 17.59
N GLU A 89 -5.47 -7.77 17.88
CA GLU A 89 -5.73 -8.80 16.87
C GLU A 89 -6.59 -8.25 15.73
N LEU A 90 -7.72 -7.59 16.06
CA LEU A 90 -8.63 -7.01 15.08
C LEU A 90 -7.92 -5.97 14.18
N LEU A 91 -7.13 -5.07 14.77
CA LEU A 91 -6.31 -4.11 14.03
C LEU A 91 -5.30 -4.84 13.13
N SER A 92 -4.65 -5.89 13.65
CA SER A 92 -3.67 -6.66 12.89
C SER A 92 -4.32 -7.42 11.73
N GLU A 93 -5.56 -7.88 11.84
CA GLU A 93 -6.27 -8.55 10.77
C GLU A 93 -6.71 -7.57 9.68
N ARG A 94 -7.23 -6.41 10.09
CA ARG A 94 -7.84 -5.41 9.20
C ARG A 94 -6.82 -4.50 8.53
N LEU A 95 -5.71 -4.17 9.17
CA LEU A 95 -4.74 -3.22 8.62
C LEU A 95 -3.63 -3.95 7.86
N ILE A 96 -3.03 -3.26 6.89
CA ILE A 96 -2.02 -3.87 6.00
C ILE A 96 -0.70 -3.12 6.09
N THR A 97 -0.73 -1.78 6.07
CA THR A 97 0.48 -0.96 6.01
C THR A 97 0.83 -0.34 7.36
N PRO A 98 2.12 -0.07 7.64
CA PRO A 98 2.53 0.67 8.83
C PRO A 98 1.80 2.01 8.99
N LEU A 99 1.55 2.71 7.87
CA LEU A 99 0.82 3.98 7.87
C LEU A 99 -0.65 3.81 8.30
N GLN A 100 -1.33 2.77 7.81
CA GLN A 100 -2.69 2.45 8.25
C GLN A 100 -2.71 2.16 9.74
N ILE A 101 -1.77 1.35 10.24
CA ILE A 101 -1.63 1.01 11.65
C ILE A 101 -1.48 2.29 12.50
N ALA A 102 -0.52 3.15 12.17
CA ALA A 102 -0.31 4.40 12.90
C ALA A 102 -1.54 5.32 12.87
N HIS A 103 -2.19 5.44 11.71
CA HIS A 103 -3.40 6.26 11.56
C HIS A 103 -4.55 5.77 12.44
N TYR A 104 -4.92 4.50 12.36
CA TYR A 104 -6.05 3.96 13.12
C TYR A 104 -5.74 3.79 14.61
N LEU A 105 -4.49 3.53 15.00
CA LEU A 105 -4.09 3.61 16.41
C LEU A 105 -4.29 5.02 16.96
N THR A 106 -3.90 6.06 16.21
CA THR A 106 -4.11 7.46 16.64
C THR A 106 -5.59 7.77 16.81
N GLN A 107 -6.44 7.36 15.86
CA GLN A 107 -7.89 7.56 15.95
C GLN A 107 -8.52 6.78 17.11
N ALA A 108 -8.13 5.52 17.30
CA ALA A 108 -8.59 4.69 18.40
C ALA A 108 -8.23 5.31 19.76
N LEU A 109 -6.98 5.78 19.92
CA LEU A 109 -6.50 6.43 21.14
C LEU A 109 -7.28 7.72 21.44
N ALA A 110 -7.48 8.57 20.42
CA ALA A 110 -8.29 9.78 20.57
C ALA A 110 -9.73 9.43 20.97
N LYS A 111 -10.32 8.41 20.35
CA LYS A 111 -11.70 8.01 20.64
C LYS A 111 -11.86 7.36 22.01
N GLY A 112 -10.90 6.53 22.42
CA GLY A 112 -10.84 5.95 23.75
C GLY A 112 -10.72 7.01 24.84
N TYR A 113 -9.91 8.05 24.60
CA TYR A 113 -9.81 9.20 25.50
C TYR A 113 -11.15 9.95 25.61
N GLU A 114 -11.81 10.26 24.50
CA GLU A 114 -13.14 10.90 24.50
C GLU A 114 -14.18 10.06 25.27
N ALA A 115 -14.12 8.74 25.14
CA ALA A 115 -15.04 7.81 25.79
C ALA A 115 -14.67 7.49 27.25
N GLY A 116 -13.49 7.92 27.74
CA GLY A 116 -13.00 7.58 29.07
C GLY A 116 -12.67 6.09 29.24
N LEU A 117 -12.34 5.39 28.15
CA LEU A 117 -12.08 3.95 28.16
C LEU A 117 -10.57 3.64 28.15
N LYS A 118 -10.16 2.78 29.08
CA LYS A 118 -8.82 2.20 29.15
C LYS A 118 -8.88 0.82 29.84
N PRO A 119 -8.44 -0.28 29.20
CA PRO A 119 -7.91 -0.35 27.84
C PRO A 119 -8.98 -0.13 26.76
N ILE A 120 -8.56 0.27 25.58
CA ILE A 120 -9.41 0.38 24.39
C ILE A 120 -9.75 -1.02 23.87
N ASP A 121 -11.02 -1.29 23.63
CA ASP A 121 -11.55 -2.59 23.21
C ASP A 121 -12.00 -2.60 21.74
N ASN A 122 -12.56 -3.73 21.30
CA ASN A 122 -13.02 -3.91 19.92
C ASN A 122 -14.09 -2.90 19.51
N ASP A 123 -14.98 -2.50 20.43
CA ASP A 123 -16.09 -1.60 20.11
C ASP A 123 -15.55 -0.25 19.63
N ILE A 124 -14.54 0.30 20.32
CA ILE A 124 -13.87 1.54 19.89
C ILE A 124 -13.12 1.33 18.57
N ILE A 125 -12.44 0.19 18.39
CA ILE A 125 -11.74 -0.11 17.13
C ILE A 125 -12.72 -0.16 15.95
N GLU A 126 -13.86 -0.84 16.11
CA GLU A 126 -14.89 -0.93 15.08
C GLU A 126 -15.51 0.43 14.74
N MET A 127 -15.69 1.31 15.72
CA MET A 127 -16.17 2.67 15.48
C MET A 127 -15.22 3.52 14.64
N VAL A 128 -13.91 3.33 14.77
CA VAL A 128 -12.92 4.15 14.06
C VAL A 128 -12.49 3.54 12.72
N LEU A 129 -12.58 2.22 12.55
CA LEU A 129 -12.16 1.54 11.32
C LEU A 129 -13.09 1.90 10.16
N SER A 130 -12.49 2.21 9.00
CA SER A 130 -13.26 2.36 7.77
C SER A 130 -13.75 0.99 7.29
N PRO A 131 -15.06 0.81 7.00
CA PRO A 131 -15.63 -0.49 6.63
C PRO A 131 -14.99 -1.08 5.37
N ASP A 132 -14.73 -0.24 4.36
CA ASP A 132 -14.22 -0.67 3.04
C ASP A 132 -12.70 -0.51 2.88
N ILE A 133 -11.93 -0.44 3.98
CA ILE A 133 -10.47 -0.21 3.93
C ILE A 133 -9.72 -1.24 3.05
N ASN A 134 -10.27 -2.45 2.94
CA ASN A 134 -9.73 -3.58 2.17
C ASN A 134 -10.57 -3.96 0.95
N ALA A 135 -11.50 -3.08 0.53
CA ALA A 135 -12.16 -3.22 -0.75
C ALA A 135 -11.13 -3.15 -1.90
N ILE A 136 -11.55 -3.59 -3.08
CA ILE A 136 -10.67 -3.73 -4.25
C ILE A 136 -10.04 -2.40 -4.67
N GLY A 137 -10.79 -1.29 -4.62
CA GLY A 137 -10.30 0.04 -4.95
C GLY A 137 -9.10 0.47 -4.09
N PRO A 138 -9.25 0.54 -2.76
CA PRO A 138 -8.13 0.81 -1.86
C PRO A 138 -6.97 -0.16 -2.00
N LYS A 139 -7.22 -1.46 -2.24
CA LYS A 139 -6.17 -2.46 -2.49
C LYS A 139 -5.34 -2.12 -3.71
N LEU A 140 -5.98 -1.86 -4.86
CA LEU A 140 -5.29 -1.51 -6.10
C LEU A 140 -4.59 -0.14 -6.00
N ALA A 141 -5.23 0.83 -5.36
CA ALA A 141 -4.64 2.16 -5.14
C ALA A 141 -3.33 2.10 -4.34
N ARG A 142 -3.25 1.26 -3.29
CA ARG A 142 -2.01 1.06 -2.52
C ARG A 142 -0.85 0.52 -3.38
N GLN A 143 -1.19 -0.26 -4.41
CA GLN A 143 -0.22 -0.82 -5.35
C GLN A 143 0.16 0.16 -6.47
N GLY A 144 -0.42 1.36 -6.50
CA GLY A 144 -0.19 2.41 -7.50
C GLY A 144 -1.17 2.39 -8.67
N TYR A 145 -2.25 1.61 -8.58
CA TYR A 145 -3.27 1.46 -9.62
C TYR A 145 -4.54 2.22 -9.21
N ASN A 146 -4.50 3.54 -9.36
CA ASN A 146 -5.68 4.40 -9.21
C ASN A 146 -6.56 4.34 -10.47
N ILE A 147 -7.72 5.01 -10.45
CA ILE A 147 -8.68 4.97 -11.57
C ILE A 147 -8.03 5.33 -12.92
N PRO A 148 -7.33 6.48 -13.08
CA PRO A 148 -6.70 6.81 -14.36
C PRO A 148 -5.73 5.74 -14.87
N VAL A 149 -4.91 5.20 -13.98
CA VAL A 149 -3.96 4.12 -14.32
C VAL A 149 -4.69 2.85 -14.72
N LEU A 150 -5.76 2.49 -14.02
CA LEU A 150 -6.57 1.31 -14.36
C LEU A 150 -7.28 1.48 -15.70
N CYS A 151 -7.77 2.68 -16.02
CA CYS A 151 -8.37 2.95 -17.33
C CYS A 151 -7.38 2.72 -18.47
N GLU A 152 -6.16 3.23 -18.33
CA GLU A 152 -5.08 3.03 -19.30
C GLU A 152 -4.70 1.55 -19.40
N TYR A 153 -4.48 0.90 -18.25
CA TYR A 153 -4.04 -0.50 -18.19
C TYR A 153 -5.08 -1.48 -18.75
N LEU A 154 -6.36 -1.29 -18.41
CA LEU A 154 -7.47 -2.14 -18.84
C LEU A 154 -8.02 -1.74 -20.21
N ASN A 155 -7.49 -0.67 -20.81
CA ASN A 155 -8.04 -0.04 -22.01
C ASN A 155 -9.57 0.19 -21.90
N ALA A 156 -9.99 0.76 -20.77
CA ALA A 156 -11.40 0.92 -20.40
C ALA A 156 -11.73 2.37 -20.01
N ASN A 157 -12.99 2.73 -20.14
CA ASN A 157 -13.46 4.05 -19.72
C ASN A 157 -13.56 4.15 -18.18
N CYS A 158 -13.51 5.37 -17.65
CA CYS A 158 -13.57 5.61 -16.21
C CYS A 158 -14.88 5.15 -15.55
N SER A 159 -16.00 5.12 -16.28
CA SER A 159 -17.27 4.62 -15.74
C SER A 159 -17.21 3.12 -15.48
N ASP A 160 -16.68 2.32 -16.41
CA ASP A 160 -16.54 0.87 -16.28
C ASP A 160 -15.58 0.52 -15.13
N VAL A 161 -14.45 1.23 -15.02
CA VAL A 161 -13.48 1.04 -13.91
C VAL A 161 -14.11 1.39 -12.56
N ARG A 162 -14.90 2.46 -12.47
CA ARG A 162 -15.63 2.79 -11.23
C ARG A 162 -16.67 1.73 -10.89
N SER A 163 -17.44 1.27 -11.87
CA SER A 163 -18.41 0.19 -11.68
C SER A 163 -17.73 -1.10 -11.22
N TYR A 164 -16.57 -1.43 -11.76
CA TYR A 164 -15.76 -2.57 -11.30
C TYR A 164 -15.35 -2.42 -9.83
N ILE A 165 -14.77 -1.28 -9.46
CA ILE A 165 -14.34 -1.01 -8.08
C ILE A 165 -15.52 -1.09 -7.09
N GLN A 166 -16.72 -0.71 -7.53
CA GLN A 166 -17.95 -0.77 -6.73
C GLN A 166 -18.64 -2.14 -6.76
N GLY A 167 -18.12 -3.13 -7.50
CA GLY A 167 -18.77 -4.44 -7.66
C GLY A 167 -20.07 -4.42 -8.46
N LYS A 168 -20.27 -3.40 -9.31
CA LYS A 168 -21.49 -3.18 -10.12
C LYS A 168 -21.28 -3.44 -11.62
N LEU A 169 -20.07 -3.84 -12.02
CA LEU A 169 -19.79 -4.18 -13.41
C LEU A 169 -20.41 -5.55 -13.76
N SER A 170 -20.78 -5.76 -15.02
CA SER A 170 -21.31 -7.04 -15.47
C SER A 170 -20.32 -8.19 -15.23
N SER A 171 -20.83 -9.40 -15.01
CA SER A 171 -20.01 -10.58 -14.68
C SER A 171 -18.89 -10.82 -15.70
N ASN A 172 -19.22 -10.83 -16.99
CA ASN A 172 -18.25 -11.09 -18.05
C ASN A 172 -17.12 -10.05 -18.07
N LYS A 173 -17.45 -8.75 -18.00
CA LYS A 173 -16.43 -7.69 -17.98
C LYS A 173 -15.60 -7.71 -16.69
N THR A 174 -16.20 -8.10 -15.57
CA THR A 174 -15.50 -8.25 -14.28
C THR A 174 -14.47 -9.37 -14.34
N GLU A 175 -14.81 -10.51 -14.94
CA GLU A 175 -13.87 -11.61 -15.16
C GLU A 175 -12.71 -11.20 -16.06
N ASP A 176 -12.98 -10.45 -17.13
CA ASP A 176 -11.93 -9.95 -18.01
C ASP A 176 -10.98 -8.99 -17.28
N PHE A 177 -11.52 -8.05 -16.49
CA PHE A 177 -10.69 -7.17 -15.67
C PHE A 177 -9.87 -7.93 -14.64
N ASN A 178 -10.46 -8.94 -13.98
CA ASN A 178 -9.75 -9.79 -13.02
C ASN A 178 -8.58 -10.53 -13.68
N LYS A 179 -8.79 -11.10 -14.88
CA LYS A 179 -7.73 -11.80 -15.63
C LYS A 179 -6.56 -10.89 -15.95
N GLU A 180 -6.83 -9.67 -16.41
CA GLU A 180 -5.74 -8.71 -16.69
C GLU A 180 -5.00 -8.32 -15.41
N ILE A 181 -5.72 -7.98 -14.34
CA ILE A 181 -5.10 -7.57 -13.07
C ILE A 181 -4.31 -8.74 -12.42
N GLN A 182 -4.70 -10.00 -12.62
CA GLN A 182 -3.94 -11.17 -12.17
C GLN A 182 -2.57 -11.28 -12.86
N LYS A 183 -2.43 -10.88 -14.13
CA LYS A 183 -1.14 -10.95 -14.86
C LYS A 183 -0.05 -10.11 -14.22
N ILE A 184 -0.42 -9.07 -13.47
CA ILE A 184 0.48 -8.19 -12.73
C ILE A 184 0.55 -8.51 -11.23
N GLY A 185 -0.07 -9.62 -10.80
CA GLY A 185 0.04 -10.16 -9.44
C GLY A 185 -0.67 -9.34 -8.37
N LEU A 186 -1.75 -8.64 -8.71
CA LEU A 186 -2.49 -7.78 -7.78
C LEU A 186 -3.83 -8.39 -7.28
N LEU A 187 -4.25 -9.51 -7.86
CA LEU A 187 -5.43 -10.30 -7.49
C LEU A 187 -5.09 -11.78 -7.41
#